data_AF-A0A455SUB3-F1
#
_entry.id   AF-A0A455SUB3-F1
#
_cell.length_a   1.000
_cell.length_b   1.000
_cell.length_c   1.000
_cell.angle_alpha   90.00
_cell.angle_beta   90.00
_cell.angle_gamma   90.00
#
_symmetry.space_group_name_H-M   'P 1'
#
loop_
_entity.id
_entity.type
_entity.pdbx_description
1 polymer ?
#
loop_
_entity_poly.entity_id
_entity_poly.type
_entity_poly.pdbx_seq_one_letter_code
_entity_poly.pdbx_strand_id
1 'polypeptide(L)'
;MLVEQKLNAFARLRPEFETSFLFVQQVQGQERFARFPVEMTVRYFHALWICECKDRLLSVPRTIERYEGERCLRLLRAWQEEGETAEVVAFLQRRLDAMPFADLTRQIQVMGRQAHGEQEVLLRRLRHGRAVLLNRVMNLLQALDAIFALDEEALQEQVREACRRYGHEPEQIEAQLAELRSPLYAYVPHRLLARENILLMNRLGASTCADQERRRWGEARPAEEGGPRALALIDGYQDLTSTRNPLRMSRTLSQLVGSGLLLPTGAG
;
A
#
# COMPACT_ATOMS: atom_id res chain seq x y z
N MET A 1 5.67 -11.11 27.50
CA MET A 1 6.39 -11.64 26.30
C MET A 1 6.36 -10.61 25.17
N LEU A 2 7.36 -10.58 24.26
CA LEU A 2 7.45 -9.62 23.14
C LEU A 2 6.19 -9.55 22.26
N VAL A 3 5.51 -10.69 22.07
CA VAL A 3 4.23 -10.76 21.33
C VAL A 3 3.13 -9.92 21.99
N GLU A 4 3.01 -9.96 23.32
CA GLU A 4 2.03 -9.16 24.06
C GLU A 4 2.35 -7.66 23.96
N GLN A 5 3.64 -7.31 24.03
CA GLN A 5 4.08 -5.92 23.83
C GLN A 5 3.69 -5.40 22.44
N LYS A 6 3.92 -6.20 21.39
CA LYS A 6 3.49 -5.89 20.02
C LYS A 6 1.97 -5.72 19.90
N LEU A 7 1.18 -6.64 20.48
CA LEU A 7 -0.28 -6.54 20.47
C LEU A 7 -0.79 -5.30 21.22
N ASN A 8 -0.20 -4.99 22.37
CA ASN A 8 -0.55 -3.80 23.14
C ASN A 8 -0.18 -2.51 22.42
N ALA A 9 1.00 -2.47 21.76
CA ALA A 9 1.39 -1.35 20.93
C ALA A 9 0.45 -1.19 19.73
N PHE A 10 0.09 -2.29 19.06
CA PHE A 10 -0.87 -2.26 17.96
C PHE A 10 -2.27 -1.81 18.41
N ALA A 11 -2.74 -2.24 19.58
CA ALA A 11 -4.03 -1.82 20.11
C ALA A 11 -4.12 -0.29 20.29
N ARG A 12 -3.01 0.35 20.67
CA ARG A 12 -2.90 1.83 20.74
C ARG A 12 -2.85 2.47 19.35
N LEU A 13 -2.11 1.87 18.42
CA LEU A 13 -1.97 2.36 17.04
C LEU A 13 -3.25 2.18 16.19
N ARG A 14 -4.12 1.23 16.56
CA ARG A 14 -5.24 0.77 15.72
C ARG A 14 -6.14 1.90 15.20
N PRO A 15 -6.64 2.86 16.00
CA PRO A 15 -7.57 3.87 15.49
C PRO A 15 -6.95 4.75 14.41
N GLU A 16 -5.69 5.12 14.61
CA GLU A 16 -4.90 5.90 13.66
C GLU A 16 -4.58 5.09 12.40
N PHE A 17 -4.25 3.80 12.56
CA PHE A 17 -4.05 2.90 11.44
C PHE A 17 -5.31 2.76 10.57
N GLU A 18 -6.48 2.56 11.16
CA GLU A 18 -7.72 2.39 10.38
C GLU A 18 -8.02 3.65 9.55
N THR A 19 -7.81 4.83 10.11
CA THR A 19 -7.96 6.12 9.41
C THR A 19 -6.90 6.33 8.33
N SER A 20 -5.63 6.06 8.66
CA SER A 20 -4.50 6.19 7.74
C SER A 20 -4.59 5.22 6.57
N PHE A 21 -5.03 3.98 6.82
CA PHE A 21 -5.21 2.98 5.78
C PHE A 21 -6.26 3.42 4.75
N LEU A 22 -7.41 3.90 5.20
CA LEU A 22 -8.45 4.43 4.32
C LEU A 22 -7.95 5.65 3.53
N PHE A 23 -7.22 6.55 4.19
CA PHE A 23 -6.63 7.71 3.52
C PHE A 23 -5.65 7.30 2.42
N VAL A 24 -4.77 6.32 2.68
CA VAL A 24 -3.86 5.78 1.66
C VAL A 24 -4.65 5.23 0.46
N GLN A 25 -5.76 4.51 0.68
CA GLN A 25 -6.59 4.01 -0.42
C GLN A 25 -7.22 5.16 -1.23
N GLN A 26 -7.71 6.21 -0.56
CA GLN A 26 -8.26 7.40 -1.21
C GLN A 26 -7.22 8.08 -2.11
N VAL A 27 -6.04 8.38 -1.56
CA VAL A 27 -4.93 9.00 -2.31
C VAL A 27 -4.47 8.10 -3.47
N GLN A 28 -4.45 6.78 -3.25
CA GLN A 28 -4.14 5.78 -4.28
C GLN A 28 -5.30 5.50 -5.26
N GLY A 29 -6.24 6.43 -5.38
CA GLY A 29 -7.18 6.49 -6.50
C GLY A 29 -8.59 6.02 -6.21
N GLN A 30 -8.89 5.62 -4.97
CA GLN A 30 -10.29 5.39 -4.58
C GLN A 30 -11.10 6.70 -4.56
N GLU A 31 -10.43 7.84 -4.41
CA GLU A 31 -11.03 9.15 -4.48
C GLU A 31 -10.24 10.07 -5.40
N ARG A 32 -10.95 10.96 -6.09
CA ARG A 32 -10.36 12.09 -6.80
C ARG A 32 -10.54 13.32 -5.94
N PHE A 33 -9.45 13.85 -5.40
CA PHE A 33 -9.51 15.06 -4.62
C PHE A 33 -9.68 16.29 -5.52
N ALA A 34 -10.57 17.20 -5.14
CA ALA A 34 -10.74 18.48 -5.83
C ALA A 34 -9.58 19.44 -5.57
N ARG A 35 -8.93 19.30 -4.41
CA ARG A 35 -7.70 20.01 -4.01
C ARG A 35 -6.84 19.08 -3.18
N PHE A 36 -5.52 19.23 -3.28
CA PHE A 36 -4.55 18.45 -2.51
C PHE A 36 -3.49 19.39 -1.90
N PRO A 37 -3.82 20.13 -0.83
CA PRO A 37 -2.87 21.05 -0.20
C PRO A 37 -1.63 20.31 0.35
N VAL A 38 -0.56 21.06 0.61
CA VAL A 38 0.72 20.54 1.14
C VAL A 38 0.53 19.67 2.39
N GLU A 39 -0.39 20.06 3.28
CA GLU A 39 -0.76 19.26 4.46
C GLU A 39 -1.17 17.83 4.09
N MET A 40 -1.89 17.62 2.98
CA MET A 40 -2.29 16.27 2.56
C MET A 40 -1.12 15.43 2.08
N THR A 41 -0.05 16.04 1.56
CA THR A 41 1.20 15.34 1.25
C THR A 41 1.86 14.85 2.53
N VAL A 42 1.96 15.72 3.55
CA VAL A 42 2.48 15.34 4.87
C VAL A 42 1.62 14.25 5.51
N ARG A 43 0.29 14.41 5.49
CA ARG A 43 -0.65 13.38 5.95
C ARG A 43 -0.49 12.06 5.22
N TYR A 44 -0.21 12.09 3.91
CA TYR A 44 -0.01 10.88 3.12
C TYR A 44 1.27 10.15 3.56
N PHE A 45 2.34 10.90 3.79
CA PHE A 45 3.61 10.35 4.30
C PHE A 45 3.46 9.77 5.71
N HIS A 46 2.76 10.49 6.59
CA HIS A 46 2.36 10.00 7.90
C HIS A 46 1.53 8.70 7.80
N ALA A 47 0.52 8.67 6.94
CA ALA A 47 -0.34 7.50 6.78
C ALA A 47 0.42 6.26 6.26
N LEU A 48 1.39 6.46 5.36
CA LEU A 48 2.30 5.40 4.91
C LEU A 48 3.20 4.89 6.06
N TRP A 49 3.71 5.79 6.90
CA TRP A 49 4.47 5.43 8.11
C TRP A 49 3.62 4.60 9.09
N ILE A 50 2.40 5.04 9.41
CA ILE A 50 1.48 4.30 10.28
C ILE A 50 1.18 2.90 9.73
N CYS A 51 0.95 2.79 8.41
CA CYS A 51 0.72 1.50 7.77
C CYS A 51 1.93 0.56 7.89
N GLU A 52 3.15 1.10 7.77
CA GLU A 52 4.38 0.33 7.99
C GLU A 52 4.54 -0.10 9.47
N CYS A 53 4.26 0.80 10.42
CA CYS A 53 4.26 0.49 11.84
C CYS A 53 3.34 -0.69 12.15
N LYS A 54 2.11 -0.67 11.62
CA LYS A 54 1.16 -1.78 11.76
C LYS A 54 1.72 -3.09 11.18
N ASP A 55 2.31 -3.05 9.99
CA ASP A 55 2.84 -4.27 9.36
C ASP A 55 4.01 -4.86 10.17
N ARG A 56 4.88 -4.00 10.71
CA ARG A 56 5.98 -4.41 11.60
C ARG A 56 5.49 -4.92 12.96
N LEU A 57 4.48 -4.29 13.57
CA LEU A 57 3.91 -4.72 14.86
C LEU A 57 3.19 -6.06 14.75
N LEU A 58 2.44 -6.29 13.66
CA LEU A 58 1.74 -7.54 13.41
C LEU A 58 2.57 -8.58 12.65
N SER A 59 3.88 -8.33 12.49
CA SER A 59 4.83 -9.23 11.82
C SER A 59 4.34 -9.69 10.44
N VAL A 60 3.86 -8.76 9.64
CA VAL A 60 3.54 -9.01 8.23
C VAL A 60 4.86 -9.21 7.46
N PRO A 61 5.02 -10.29 6.68
CA PRO A 61 6.26 -10.54 5.94
C PRO A 61 6.63 -9.39 5.01
N ARG A 62 7.92 -8.99 5.00
CA ARG A 62 8.47 -7.90 4.18
C ARG A 62 8.70 -8.26 2.70
N THR A 63 8.02 -9.28 2.18
CA THR A 63 8.23 -9.72 0.78
C THR A 63 7.76 -8.68 -0.25
N ILE A 64 7.07 -7.63 0.19
CA ILE A 64 6.63 -6.49 -0.63
C ILE A 64 6.91 -5.22 0.19
N GLU A 65 7.88 -4.39 -0.23
CA GLU A 65 8.08 -3.05 0.35
C GLU A 65 6.92 -2.14 -0.07
N ARG A 66 5.79 -2.27 0.62
CA ARG A 66 4.53 -1.67 0.18
C ARG A 66 4.41 -0.20 0.57
N TYR A 67 4.80 0.19 1.77
CA TYR A 67 4.47 1.51 2.31
C TYR A 67 5.63 2.51 2.31
N GLU A 68 6.88 2.06 2.44
CA GLU A 68 8.07 2.92 2.46
C GLU A 68 7.98 4.05 3.52
N GLY A 69 7.35 3.78 4.66
CA GLY A 69 7.13 4.72 5.76
C GLY A 69 8.41 5.25 6.40
N GLU A 70 9.43 4.41 6.58
CA GLU A 70 10.75 4.86 7.04
C GLU A 70 11.38 5.89 6.08
N ARG A 71 11.19 5.71 4.76
CA ARG A 71 11.60 6.70 3.76
C ARG A 71 10.77 7.97 3.86
N CYS A 72 9.46 7.85 4.09
CA CYS A 72 8.57 9.00 4.28
C CYS A 72 9.03 9.89 5.45
N LEU A 73 9.43 9.29 6.57
CA LEU A 73 9.98 10.04 7.71
C LEU A 73 11.25 10.82 7.33
N ARG A 74 12.18 10.19 6.59
CA ARG A 74 13.39 10.86 6.11
C ARG A 74 13.07 12.02 5.16
N LEU A 75 12.10 11.82 4.27
CA LEU A 75 11.63 12.88 3.36
C LEU A 75 11.04 14.05 4.14
N LEU A 76 10.19 13.80 5.15
CA LEU A 76 9.63 14.87 5.99
C LEU A 76 10.71 15.64 6.74
N ARG A 77 11.75 14.96 7.22
CA ARG A 77 12.88 15.62 7.89
C ARG A 77 13.65 16.53 6.92
N ALA A 78 14.10 15.98 5.80
CA ALA A 78 14.86 16.75 4.80
C ALA A 78 14.04 17.92 4.24
N TRP A 79 12.73 17.74 4.05
CA TRP A 79 11.85 18.80 3.58
C TRP A 79 11.71 19.95 4.58
N GLN A 80 11.75 19.67 5.89
CA GLN A 80 11.68 20.67 6.95
C GLN A 80 13.02 21.41 7.20
N GLU A 81 14.13 20.67 7.20
CA GLU A 81 15.46 21.17 7.57
C GLU A 81 16.19 21.80 6.37
N GLU A 82 16.12 21.14 5.21
CA GLU A 82 16.92 21.48 4.03
C GLU A 82 16.07 22.07 2.89
N GLY A 83 14.74 22.04 3.01
CA GLY A 83 13.83 22.45 1.93
C GLY A 83 13.83 21.49 0.73
N GLU A 84 14.35 20.26 0.90
CA GLU A 84 14.58 19.28 -0.18
C GLU A 84 13.27 18.76 -0.80
N THR A 85 12.74 19.55 -1.75
CA THR A 85 11.45 19.31 -2.39
C THR A 85 11.55 18.33 -3.57
N ALA A 86 12.72 18.19 -4.20
CA ALA A 86 12.87 17.34 -5.38
C ALA A 86 12.67 15.86 -5.04
N GLU A 87 13.21 15.39 -3.92
CA GLU A 87 13.01 14.01 -3.45
C GLU A 87 11.56 13.72 -3.06
N VAL A 88 10.84 14.71 -2.54
CA VAL A 88 9.40 14.61 -2.25
C VAL A 88 8.60 14.43 -3.54
N VAL A 89 8.89 15.26 -4.56
CA VAL A 89 8.27 15.18 -5.88
C VAL A 89 8.57 13.83 -6.54
N ALA A 90 9.82 13.39 -6.53
CA ALA A 90 10.23 12.09 -7.09
C ALA A 90 9.53 10.92 -6.39
N PHE A 91 9.36 10.99 -5.06
CA PHE A 91 8.61 10.02 -4.30
C PHE A 91 7.13 10.00 -4.71
N LEU A 92 6.47 11.15 -4.78
CA LEU A 92 5.06 11.25 -5.18
C LEU A 92 4.83 10.74 -6.60
N GLN A 93 5.70 11.10 -7.54
CA GLN A 93 5.65 10.60 -8.92
C GLN A 93 5.75 9.07 -8.94
N ARG A 94 6.75 8.46 -8.31
CA ARG A 94 6.87 6.98 -8.27
C ARG A 94 5.64 6.30 -7.69
N ARG A 95 5.01 6.91 -6.68
CA ARG A 95 3.89 6.31 -5.93
C ARG A 95 2.54 6.52 -6.59
N LEU A 96 2.33 7.63 -7.30
CA LEU A 96 1.02 8.02 -7.82
C LEU A 96 0.95 8.04 -9.35
N ASP A 97 2.09 8.12 -10.03
CA ASP A 97 2.12 7.92 -11.47
C ASP A 97 1.90 6.45 -11.81
N ALA A 98 1.04 6.21 -12.80
CA ALA A 98 0.79 4.88 -13.32
C ALA A 98 0.30 4.98 -14.77
N MET A 99 1.26 4.91 -15.70
CA MET A 99 1.01 4.99 -17.14
C MET A 99 0.93 3.61 -17.80
N PRO A 100 -0.29 3.07 -17.94
CA PRO A 100 -0.62 2.33 -19.15
C PRO A 100 -2.03 2.67 -19.70
N PHE A 101 -2.45 3.94 -19.69
CA PHE A 101 -3.81 4.31 -20.11
C PHE A 101 -4.16 3.89 -21.54
N ALA A 102 -3.21 3.99 -22.47
CA ALA A 102 -3.39 3.58 -23.85
C ALA A 102 -3.64 2.06 -23.95
N ASP A 103 -2.82 1.26 -23.29
CA ASP A 103 -2.92 -0.20 -23.32
C ASP A 103 -4.18 -0.69 -22.60
N LEU A 104 -4.51 -0.13 -21.44
CA LEU A 104 -5.75 -0.45 -20.73
C LEU A 104 -6.98 -0.07 -21.53
N THR A 105 -6.96 1.08 -22.20
CA THR A 105 -8.07 1.50 -23.06
C THR A 105 -8.23 0.56 -24.25
N ARG A 106 -7.12 0.11 -24.86
CA ARG A 106 -7.14 -0.90 -25.92
C ARG A 106 -7.74 -2.22 -25.42
N GLN A 107 -7.33 -2.71 -24.25
CA GLN A 107 -7.88 -3.93 -23.64
C GLN A 107 -9.38 -3.80 -23.39
N ILE A 108 -9.83 -2.68 -22.83
CA ILE A 108 -11.26 -2.40 -22.61
C ILE A 108 -12.05 -2.41 -23.92
N GLN A 109 -11.51 -1.83 -25.00
CA GLN A 109 -12.17 -1.80 -26.30
C GLN A 109 -12.27 -3.20 -26.93
N VAL A 110 -11.18 -3.98 -26.90
CA VAL A 110 -11.16 -5.36 -27.42
C VAL A 110 -12.19 -6.21 -26.67
N MET A 111 -12.15 -6.17 -25.33
CA MET A 111 -13.09 -6.91 -24.50
C MET A 111 -14.54 -6.45 -24.69
N GLY A 112 -14.79 -5.14 -24.82
CA GLY A 112 -16.13 -4.60 -25.00
C GLY A 112 -16.84 -5.07 -26.28
N ARG A 113 -16.09 -5.52 -27.29
CA ARG A 113 -16.65 -6.07 -28.54
C ARG A 113 -17.03 -7.55 -28.43
N GLN A 114 -16.51 -8.26 -27.44
CA GLN A 114 -16.61 -9.72 -27.32
C GLN A 114 -17.27 -10.17 -26.01
N ALA A 115 -17.42 -9.27 -25.02
CA ALA A 115 -17.81 -9.63 -23.66
C ALA A 115 -19.23 -10.18 -23.56
N HIS A 116 -19.33 -11.44 -23.14
CA HIS A 116 -20.55 -12.09 -22.67
C HIS A 116 -20.25 -12.84 -21.35
N GLY A 117 -21.22 -12.91 -20.43
CA GLY A 117 -21.08 -13.63 -19.16
C GLY A 117 -19.90 -13.12 -18.31
N GLU A 118 -18.99 -14.01 -17.90
CA GLU A 118 -17.85 -13.71 -17.02
C GLU A 118 -16.92 -12.59 -17.54
N GLN A 119 -16.88 -12.39 -18.86
CA GLN A 119 -16.09 -11.33 -19.49
C GLN A 119 -16.62 -9.94 -19.15
N GLU A 120 -17.90 -9.81 -18.79
CA GLU A 120 -18.49 -8.55 -18.37
C GLU A 120 -17.97 -8.11 -16.99
N VAL A 121 -17.75 -9.06 -16.07
CA VAL A 121 -17.15 -8.79 -14.76
C VAL A 121 -15.71 -8.29 -14.92
N LEU A 122 -14.95 -8.94 -15.80
CA LEU A 122 -13.59 -8.51 -16.11
C LEU A 122 -13.55 -7.13 -16.80
N LEU A 123 -14.49 -6.85 -17.71
CA LEU A 123 -14.63 -5.53 -18.33
C LEU A 123 -14.95 -4.44 -17.30
N ARG A 124 -15.83 -4.72 -16.33
CA ARG A 124 -16.12 -3.80 -15.20
C ARG A 124 -14.86 -3.56 -14.35
N ARG A 125 -14.08 -4.60 -14.07
CA ARG A 125 -12.80 -4.49 -13.34
C ARG A 125 -11.78 -3.64 -14.09
N LEU A 126 -11.63 -3.81 -15.41
CA LEU A 126 -10.73 -2.99 -16.22
C LEU A 126 -11.15 -1.51 -16.23
N ARG A 127 -12.45 -1.23 -16.42
CA ARG A 127 -12.98 0.14 -16.36
C ARG A 127 -12.74 0.78 -14.99
N HIS A 128 -12.98 0.04 -13.91
CA HIS A 128 -12.70 0.51 -12.55
C HIS A 128 -11.22 0.76 -12.33
N GLY A 129 -10.34 -0.18 -12.72
CA GLY A 129 -8.89 -0.01 -12.63
C GLY A 129 -8.40 1.23 -13.37
N ARG A 130 -8.90 1.48 -14.60
CA ARG A 130 -8.60 2.71 -15.34
C ARG A 130 -9.03 3.97 -14.60
N ALA A 131 -10.22 3.98 -13.99
CA ALA A 131 -10.69 5.12 -13.19
C ALA A 131 -9.81 5.36 -11.95
N VAL A 132 -9.40 4.30 -11.25
CA VAL A 132 -8.47 4.38 -10.11
C VAL A 132 -7.13 4.99 -10.54
N LEU A 133 -6.56 4.54 -11.66
CA LEU A 133 -5.31 5.10 -12.20
C LEU A 133 -5.46 6.58 -12.56
N LEU A 134 -6.59 6.96 -13.18
CA LEU A 134 -6.86 8.36 -13.50
C LEU A 134 -6.92 9.22 -12.23
N ASN A 135 -7.62 8.75 -11.20
CA ASN A 135 -7.70 9.46 -9.92
C ASN A 135 -6.32 9.63 -9.28
N ARG A 136 -5.45 8.61 -9.31
CA ARG A 136 -4.07 8.70 -8.79
C ARG A 136 -3.27 9.80 -9.48
N VAL A 137 -3.32 9.84 -10.81
CA VAL A 137 -2.60 10.87 -11.59
C VAL A 137 -3.18 12.25 -11.31
N MET A 138 -4.51 12.38 -11.21
CA MET A 138 -5.11 13.66 -10.85
C MET A 138 -4.69 14.11 -9.44
N ASN A 139 -4.63 13.20 -8.47
CA ASN A 139 -4.17 13.52 -7.12
C ASN A 139 -2.69 13.92 -7.10
N LEU A 140 -1.84 13.28 -7.91
CA LEU A 140 -0.45 13.70 -8.12
C LEU A 140 -0.38 15.12 -8.66
N LEU A 141 -1.10 15.42 -9.75
CA LEU A 141 -1.09 16.76 -10.35
C LEU A 141 -1.56 17.83 -9.35
N GLN A 142 -2.58 17.54 -8.55
CA GLN A 142 -3.06 18.46 -7.51
C GLN A 142 -2.02 18.67 -6.41
N ALA A 143 -1.29 17.63 -6.01
CA ALA A 143 -0.23 17.76 -5.02
C ALA A 143 0.95 18.58 -5.55
N LEU A 144 1.36 18.37 -6.80
CA LEU A 144 2.42 19.14 -7.44
C LEU A 144 2.01 20.61 -7.63
N ASP A 145 0.77 20.86 -8.06
CA ASP A 145 0.21 22.22 -8.17
C ASP A 145 0.29 22.95 -6.83
N ALA A 146 -0.12 22.31 -5.73
CA ALA A 146 -0.04 22.91 -4.39
C ALA A 146 1.40 23.16 -3.91
N ILE A 147 2.35 22.28 -4.24
CA ILE A 147 3.77 22.44 -3.87
C ILE A 147 4.40 23.57 -4.68
N PHE A 148 4.13 23.64 -5.98
CA PHE A 148 4.76 24.61 -6.90
C PHE A 148 4.09 25.99 -6.89
N ALA A 149 2.86 26.10 -6.37
CA ALA A 149 2.16 27.38 -6.25
C ALA A 149 2.71 28.27 -5.12
N LEU A 150 3.47 27.70 -4.18
CA LEU A 150 4.06 28.41 -3.05
C LEU A 150 5.52 28.78 -3.35
N ASP A 151 5.98 29.90 -2.79
CA ASP A 151 7.41 30.14 -2.66
C ASP A 151 8.02 29.22 -1.58
N GLU A 152 9.36 29.22 -1.52
CA GLU A 152 10.10 28.31 -0.66
C GLU A 152 9.81 28.55 0.83
N GLU A 153 9.72 29.81 1.27
CA GLU A 153 9.47 30.15 2.68
C GLU A 153 8.05 29.73 3.10
N ALA A 154 7.04 30.04 2.28
CA ALA A 154 5.65 29.66 2.55
C ALA A 154 5.46 28.14 2.50
N LEU A 155 6.15 27.44 1.59
CA LEU A 155 6.14 25.98 1.52
C LEU A 155 6.73 25.38 2.79
N GLN A 156 7.93 25.83 3.20
CA GLN A 156 8.58 25.32 4.41
C GLN A 156 7.72 25.55 5.66
N GLU A 157 7.09 26.71 5.81
CA GLU A 157 6.21 26.99 6.95
C GLU A 157 5.00 26.05 6.97
N GLN A 158 4.35 25.83 5.83
CA GLN A 158 3.22 24.89 5.74
C GLN A 158 3.64 23.45 6.03
N VAL A 159 4.83 23.03 5.58
CA VAL A 159 5.37 21.70 5.87
C VAL A 159 5.64 21.55 7.36
N ARG A 160 6.31 22.51 8.01
CA ARG A 160 6.60 22.47 9.46
C ARG A 160 5.32 22.45 10.29
N GLU A 161 4.35 23.29 9.96
CA GLU A 161 3.05 23.32 10.66
C GLU A 161 2.29 21.99 10.50
N ALA A 162 2.26 21.43 9.29
CA ALA A 162 1.66 20.12 9.07
C ALA A 162 2.41 19.01 9.81
N CYS A 163 3.75 19.03 9.81
CA CYS A 163 4.57 18.05 10.53
C CYS A 163 4.32 18.12 12.03
N ARG A 164 4.25 19.32 12.62
CA ARG A 164 3.89 19.51 14.04
C ARG A 164 2.54 18.88 14.38
N ARG A 165 1.53 19.06 13.52
CA ARG A 165 0.19 18.48 13.70
C ARG A 165 0.18 16.95 13.73
N TYR A 166 1.06 16.31 12.96
CA TYR A 166 1.18 14.86 12.89
C TYR A 166 2.28 14.28 13.80
N GLY A 167 2.93 15.10 14.62
CA GLY A 167 4.00 14.65 15.51
C GLY A 167 5.28 14.25 14.76
N HIS A 168 5.67 15.04 13.76
CA HIS A 168 6.85 14.83 12.93
C HIS A 168 7.82 16.02 12.97
N GLU A 169 7.97 16.66 14.12
CA GLU A 169 9.10 17.58 14.33
C GLU A 169 10.43 16.80 14.22
N PRO A 170 11.55 17.44 13.84
CA PRO A 170 12.80 16.73 13.54
C PRO A 170 13.27 15.76 14.64
N GLU A 171 13.21 16.17 15.90
CA GLU A 171 13.59 15.33 17.05
C GLU A 171 12.61 14.15 17.24
N GLN A 172 11.33 14.36 16.93
CA GLN A 172 10.31 13.31 16.96
C GLN A 172 10.56 12.30 15.84
N ILE A 173 10.93 12.75 14.64
CA ILE A 173 11.31 11.88 13.53
C ILE A 173 12.52 11.01 13.91
N GLU A 174 13.54 11.59 14.54
CA GLU A 174 14.69 10.82 15.01
C GLU A 174 14.28 9.72 16.00
N ALA A 175 13.43 10.06 16.97
CA ALA A 175 12.90 9.12 17.93
C ALA A 175 12.07 8.01 17.25
N GLN A 176 11.20 8.36 16.29
CA GLN A 176 10.39 7.42 15.51
C GLN A 176 11.27 6.46 14.69
N LEU A 177 12.30 6.98 14.03
CA LEU A 177 13.27 6.17 13.28
C LEU A 177 14.06 5.23 14.20
N ALA A 178 14.43 5.69 15.40
CA ALA A 178 15.08 4.85 16.40
C ALA A 178 14.12 3.76 16.93
N GLU A 179 12.86 4.11 17.19
CA GLU A 179 11.82 3.17 17.64
C GLU A 179 11.61 2.05 16.62
N LEU A 180 11.57 2.37 15.33
CA LEU A 180 11.45 1.41 14.23
C LEU A 180 12.59 0.38 14.17
N ARG A 181 13.74 0.68 14.76
CA ARG A 181 14.90 -0.22 14.88
C ARG A 181 14.88 -1.07 16.16
N SER A 182 13.96 -0.79 17.08
CA SER A 182 13.84 -1.52 18.33
C SER A 182 13.32 -2.96 18.12
N PRO A 183 13.53 -3.87 19.10
CA PRO A 183 12.97 -5.23 19.05
C PRO A 183 11.45 -5.27 18.89
N LEU A 184 10.74 -4.21 19.29
CA LEU A 184 9.28 -4.12 19.17
C LEU A 184 8.81 -4.17 17.70
N TYR A 185 9.61 -3.66 16.76
CA TYR A 185 9.28 -3.61 15.33
C TYR A 185 10.01 -4.68 14.50
N ALA A 186 10.82 -5.53 15.16
CA ALA A 186 11.45 -6.67 14.52
C ALA A 186 10.41 -7.71 14.07
N TYR A 187 10.68 -8.41 12.97
CA TYR A 187 9.82 -9.47 12.47
C TYR A 187 9.86 -10.69 13.40
N VAL A 188 8.69 -11.10 13.90
CA VAL A 188 8.54 -12.29 14.75
C VAL A 188 7.34 -13.09 14.26
N PRO A 189 7.53 -14.24 13.58
CA PRO A 189 6.43 -15.03 13.07
C PRO A 189 5.65 -15.63 14.25
N HIS A 190 4.38 -15.22 14.40
CA HIS A 190 3.55 -15.68 15.51
C HIS A 190 2.06 -15.73 15.12
N ARG A 191 1.38 -16.82 15.49
CA ARG A 191 -0.02 -17.08 15.10
C ARG A 191 -0.99 -16.01 15.57
N LEU A 192 -0.81 -15.48 16.78
CA LEU A 192 -1.69 -14.43 17.32
C LEU A 192 -1.58 -13.11 16.53
N LEU A 193 -0.36 -12.72 16.14
CA LEU A 193 -0.13 -11.49 15.35
C LEU A 193 -0.74 -11.63 13.95
N ALA A 194 -0.53 -12.79 13.32
CA ALA A 194 -1.11 -13.10 12.02
C ALA A 194 -2.65 -13.13 12.07
N ARG A 195 -3.25 -13.74 13.11
CA ARG A 195 -4.70 -13.76 13.31
C ARG A 195 -5.26 -12.34 13.45
N GLU A 196 -4.64 -11.49 14.27
CA GLU A 196 -5.10 -10.11 14.45
C GLU A 196 -5.02 -9.33 13.14
N ASN A 197 -3.94 -9.50 12.37
CA ASN A 197 -3.82 -8.90 11.05
C ASN A 197 -4.96 -9.33 10.11
N ILE A 198 -5.26 -10.63 10.04
CA ILE A 198 -6.35 -11.15 9.20
C ILE A 198 -7.70 -10.55 9.62
N LEU A 199 -8.02 -10.55 10.92
CA LEU A 199 -9.28 -10.01 11.43
C LEU A 199 -9.44 -8.51 11.14
N LEU A 200 -8.36 -7.75 11.34
CA LEU A 200 -8.31 -6.32 11.03
C LEU A 200 -8.54 -6.06 9.53
N MET A 201 -7.79 -6.75 8.67
CA MET A 201 -7.88 -6.55 7.22
C MET A 201 -9.23 -7.00 6.67
N ASN A 202 -9.83 -8.06 7.21
CA ASN A 202 -11.19 -8.48 6.83
C ASN A 202 -12.23 -7.42 7.18
N ARG A 203 -12.10 -6.80 8.36
CA ARG A 203 -12.99 -5.71 8.79
C ARG A 203 -12.87 -4.50 7.87
N LEU A 204 -11.64 -4.07 7.57
CA LEU A 204 -11.38 -2.93 6.70
C LEU A 204 -11.82 -3.19 5.26
N GLY A 205 -11.66 -4.43 4.76
CA GLY A 205 -12.18 -4.83 3.46
C GLY A 205 -13.70 -4.73 3.39
N ALA A 206 -14.40 -5.20 4.44
CA ALA A 206 -15.85 -5.12 4.51
C ALA A 206 -16.38 -3.67 4.57
N SER A 207 -15.74 -2.79 5.35
CA SER A 207 -16.15 -1.38 5.45
C SER A 207 -15.88 -0.61 4.15
N THR A 208 -14.73 -0.82 3.51
CA THR A 208 -14.37 -0.14 2.26
C THR A 208 -15.32 -0.52 1.12
N CYS A 209 -15.75 -1.79 1.03
CA CYS A 209 -16.75 -2.22 0.07
C CYS A 209 -18.12 -1.56 0.31
N ALA A 210 -18.57 -1.51 1.57
CA ALA A 210 -19.85 -0.90 1.91
C ALA A 210 -19.90 0.61 1.61
N ASP A 211 -18.79 1.33 1.84
CA ASP A 211 -18.70 2.77 1.56
C ASP A 211 -18.65 3.07 0.05
N GLN A 212 -17.96 2.24 -0.74
CA GLN A 212 -17.99 2.35 -2.21
C GLN A 212 -19.40 2.11 -2.77
N GLU A 213 -20.13 1.14 -2.25
CA GLU A 213 -21.51 0.86 -2.66
C GLU A 213 -22.45 2.03 -2.33
N ARG A 214 -22.33 2.62 -1.13
CA ARG A 214 -23.11 3.81 -0.74
C ARG A 214 -22.84 5.02 -1.63
N ARG A 215 -21.57 5.30 -1.95
CA ARG A 215 -21.20 6.42 -2.83
C ARG A 215 -21.67 6.22 -4.28
N ARG A 216 -21.85 4.98 -4.73
CA ARG A 216 -22.28 4.65 -6.10
C ARG A 216 -23.78 4.77 -6.34
N TRP A 217 -24.62 4.59 -5.33
CA TRP A 217 -26.06 4.45 -5.50
C TRP A 217 -26.91 5.54 -4.84
N GLY A 218 -26.32 6.46 -4.08
CA GLY A 218 -27.10 7.29 -3.16
C GLY A 218 -27.82 6.39 -2.13
N GLU A 219 -28.57 6.97 -1.20
CA GLU A 219 -29.24 6.21 -0.12
C GLU A 219 -30.30 5.20 -0.61
N ALA A 220 -30.56 5.12 -1.92
CA ALA A 220 -31.45 4.17 -2.55
C ALA A 220 -30.73 2.83 -2.82
N ARG A 221 -30.69 1.99 -1.80
CA ARG A 221 -30.20 0.61 -1.88
C ARG A 221 -31.22 -0.30 -2.59
N PRO A 222 -30.84 -1.14 -3.58
CA PRO A 222 -31.52 -2.41 -3.81
C PRO A 222 -31.02 -3.41 -2.77
N ALA A 223 -31.96 -4.00 -2.02
CA ALA A 223 -31.67 -5.08 -1.08
C ALA A 223 -31.35 -6.36 -1.85
N GLU A 224 -30.10 -6.54 -2.28
CA GLU A 224 -29.59 -7.86 -2.68
C GLU A 224 -28.36 -8.21 -1.85
N GLU A 225 -28.45 -9.38 -1.22
CA GLU A 225 -27.46 -9.96 -0.34
C GLU A 225 -26.27 -10.51 -1.13
N GLY A 226 -25.06 -10.25 -0.63
CA GLY A 226 -23.99 -11.26 -0.67
C GLY A 226 -23.32 -11.54 -2.00
N GLY A 227 -22.64 -10.55 -2.59
CA GLY A 227 -21.51 -10.81 -3.50
C GLY A 227 -20.28 -11.34 -2.73
N PRO A 228 -19.40 -12.15 -3.34
CA PRO A 228 -18.40 -12.94 -2.62
C PRO A 228 -17.38 -12.02 -1.94
N ARG A 229 -17.44 -12.00 -0.61
CA ARG A 229 -16.42 -11.37 0.26
C ARG A 229 -15.11 -12.16 0.12
N ALA A 230 -14.03 -11.66 0.72
CA ALA A 230 -12.71 -12.31 0.79
C ALA A 230 -12.68 -13.65 1.58
N LEU A 231 -13.80 -14.38 1.56
CA LEU A 231 -14.00 -15.79 1.89
C LEU A 231 -14.32 -16.58 0.60
N ALA A 232 -13.76 -16.19 -0.54
CA ALA A 232 -13.20 -17.22 -1.40
C ALA A 232 -11.84 -17.55 -0.78
N LEU A 233 -11.82 -18.55 0.11
CA LEU A 233 -10.61 -19.34 0.27
C LEU A 233 -10.15 -19.62 -1.16
N ILE A 234 -9.00 -19.07 -1.55
CA ILE A 234 -8.33 -19.52 -2.76
C ILE A 234 -8.20 -21.03 -2.54
N ASP A 235 -8.92 -21.80 -3.33
CA ASP A 235 -8.72 -23.24 -3.37
C ASP A 235 -7.24 -23.43 -3.76
N GLY A 236 -6.42 -23.86 -2.79
CA GLY A 236 -4.95 -23.83 -2.88
C GLY A 236 -4.20 -22.86 -1.97
N TYR A 237 -4.81 -22.24 -0.94
CA TYR A 237 -4.03 -21.58 0.12
C TYR A 237 -3.14 -22.61 0.85
N GLN A 238 -1.85 -22.66 0.47
CA GLN A 238 -0.85 -23.47 1.13
C GLN A 238 -0.27 -22.70 2.33
N ASP A 239 -0.37 -23.32 3.50
CA ASP A 239 0.22 -22.82 4.74
C ASP A 239 1.74 -22.67 4.59
N LEU A 240 2.21 -21.42 4.54
CA LEU A 240 3.63 -21.08 4.47
C LEU A 240 4.40 -21.43 5.76
N THR A 241 3.71 -21.86 6.82
CA THR A 241 4.32 -22.37 8.06
C THR A 241 4.52 -23.89 8.06
N SER A 242 3.99 -24.60 7.05
CA SER A 242 4.17 -26.04 6.91
C SER A 242 5.58 -26.38 6.40
N THR A 243 6.29 -27.26 7.12
CA THR A 243 7.57 -27.83 6.70
C THR A 243 7.47 -28.76 5.48
N ARG A 244 6.24 -29.03 4.99
CA ARG A 244 5.96 -29.83 3.78
C ARG A 244 5.70 -28.97 2.54
N ASN A 245 6.30 -27.78 2.45
CA ASN A 245 6.15 -26.92 1.28
C ASN A 245 7.16 -27.32 0.16
N PRO A 246 6.73 -27.84 -1.00
CA PRO A 246 7.64 -28.34 -2.05
C PRO A 246 8.50 -27.24 -2.68
N LEU A 247 8.12 -25.96 -2.56
CA LEU A 247 8.93 -24.82 -3.01
C LEU A 247 10.21 -24.65 -2.19
N ARG A 248 10.29 -25.23 -0.98
CA ARG A 248 11.51 -25.24 -0.17
C ARG A 248 12.50 -26.33 -0.58
N MET A 249 12.05 -27.37 -1.29
CA MET A 249 12.93 -28.44 -1.80
C MET A 249 13.49 -28.15 -3.20
N SER A 250 12.88 -27.25 -3.97
CA SER A 250 13.39 -26.91 -5.32
C SER A 250 14.70 -26.11 -5.29
N ARG A 251 14.94 -25.26 -4.27
CA ARG A 251 16.19 -24.49 -4.18
C ARG A 251 17.41 -25.31 -3.76
N THR A 252 17.24 -26.47 -3.14
CA THR A 252 18.35 -27.36 -2.75
C THR A 252 18.74 -28.36 -3.85
N LEU A 253 17.88 -28.61 -4.85
CA LEU A 253 18.19 -29.54 -5.95
C LEU A 253 18.75 -28.83 -7.21
N SER A 254 18.46 -27.54 -7.42
CA SER A 254 19.02 -26.80 -8.56
C SER A 254 20.51 -26.43 -8.40
N GLN A 255 21.12 -26.63 -7.24
CA GLN A 255 22.57 -26.48 -7.04
C GLN A 255 23.37 -27.78 -7.21
N LEU A 256 22.72 -28.93 -7.41
CA LEU A 256 23.39 -30.23 -7.58
C LEU A 256 23.39 -30.77 -9.02
N VAL A 257 22.73 -30.09 -9.97
CA VAL A 257 22.63 -30.53 -11.39
C VAL A 257 23.48 -29.66 -12.33
N GLY A 258 24.22 -28.68 -11.80
CA GLY A 258 25.06 -27.75 -12.57
C GLY A 258 26.51 -28.19 -12.82
N SER A 259 26.85 -29.47 -12.67
CA SER A 259 28.21 -29.96 -12.90
C SER A 259 28.22 -31.35 -13.51
N GLY A 260 28.53 -31.41 -14.80
CA GLY A 260 28.94 -32.62 -15.49
C GLY A 260 27.93 -33.12 -16.52
N LEU A 261 28.20 -32.85 -17.80
CA LEU A 261 28.43 -33.89 -18.81
C LEU A 261 28.76 -33.22 -20.16
N LEU A 262 30.07 -33.18 -20.44
CA LEU A 262 30.61 -33.10 -21.79
C LEU A 262 30.22 -34.36 -22.56
N LEU A 263 29.70 -34.22 -23.78
CA LEU A 263 29.61 -35.33 -24.73
C LEU A 263 30.38 -34.96 -26.02
N PRO A 264 31.23 -35.86 -26.54
CA PRO A 264 31.96 -35.64 -27.78
C PRO A 264 31.08 -36.00 -28.98
N THR A 265 31.08 -35.17 -30.01
CA THR A 265 30.51 -35.50 -31.32
C THR A 265 31.60 -36.06 -32.23
N GLY A 266 31.41 -37.30 -32.70
CA GLY A 266 32.27 -37.92 -33.69
C GLY A 266 31.52 -38.96 -34.54
N ALA A 267 31.40 -38.61 -35.83
CA ALA A 267 31.29 -39.44 -37.03
C ALA A 267 30.02 -40.27 -37.32
N GLY A 268 29.38 -39.86 -38.42
CA GLY A 268 28.63 -40.66 -39.38
C GLY A 268 28.67 -39.92 -40.71
#